data_AF-A0A1C3P2V2-F1
#
_entry.id   AF-A0A1C3P2V2-F1
#
_cell.length_a   1.000
_cell.length_b   1.000
_cell.length_c   1.000
_cell.angle_alpha   90.00
_cell.angle_beta   90.00
_cell.angle_gamma   90.00
#
_symmetry.space_group_name_H-M   'P 1'
#
loop_
_entity.id
_entity.type
_entity.pdbx_description
1 polymer ?
#
loop_
_entity_poly.entity_id
_entity_poly.type
_entity_poly.pdbx_seq_one_letter_code
_entity_poly.pdbx_strand_id
1 'polypeptide(L)'
;MQRQDILYRPDKRFHFVLTEAALRYRLCPPEIMLGQLDRLVSFSALPNVKLGIIGFETAYVVAPAHGFWLLDNDRVMVETFSAELNLAQPQELALYSGIFDSLAAVASYGRSARAIINRVIDDLTPEAPEDSD
;
A
#
# COMPACT_ATOMS: atom_id res chain seq x y z
N MET A 1 -15.71 5.80 5.40
CA MET A 1 -15.13 5.55 6.74
C MET A 1 -15.26 4.09 7.18
N GLN A 2 -16.40 3.42 6.99
CA GLN A 2 -16.68 2.07 7.50
C GLN A 2 -15.69 0.94 7.15
N ARG A 3 -14.91 1.05 6.05
CA ARG A 3 -13.93 0.03 5.62
C ARG A 3 -12.59 0.14 6.38
N GLN A 4 -12.25 1.30 6.96
CA GLN A 4 -11.00 1.47 7.75
C GLN A 4 -11.16 0.99 9.20
N ASP A 5 -12.38 0.95 9.73
CA ASP A 5 -12.66 0.47 11.10
C ASP A 5 -12.23 -0.99 11.32
N ILE A 6 -12.15 -1.77 10.25
CA ILE A 6 -11.69 -3.15 10.29
C ILE A 6 -10.21 -3.26 10.71
N LEU A 7 -9.40 -2.23 10.47
CA LEU A 7 -7.99 -2.22 10.86
C LEU A 7 -7.81 -2.18 12.39
N TYR A 8 -8.81 -1.69 13.11
CA TYR A 8 -8.81 -1.62 14.58
C TYR A 8 -9.35 -2.89 15.24
N ARG A 9 -9.79 -3.88 14.46
CA ARG A 9 -10.24 -5.18 14.99
C ARG A 9 -9.03 -6.05 15.36
N PRO A 10 -8.84 -6.40 16.65
CA PRO A 10 -7.65 -7.10 17.12
C PRO A 10 -7.60 -8.57 16.67
N ASP A 11 -8.75 -9.16 16.28
CA ASP A 11 -8.87 -10.51 15.74
C ASP A 11 -8.45 -10.61 14.26
N LYS A 12 -8.17 -9.48 13.60
CA LYS A 12 -7.76 -9.42 12.20
C LYS A 12 -6.32 -8.96 12.07
N ARG A 13 -5.58 -9.59 11.15
CA ARG A 13 -4.22 -9.23 10.77
C ARG A 13 -4.20 -8.79 9.33
N PHE A 14 -3.41 -7.77 9.04
CA PHE A 14 -3.28 -7.21 7.71
C PHE A 14 -1.83 -7.14 7.29
N HIS A 15 -1.53 -7.60 6.09
CA HIS A 15 -0.23 -7.42 5.46
C HIS A 15 -0.44 -6.69 4.14
N PHE A 16 0.00 -5.43 4.12
CA PHE A 16 -0.06 -4.57 2.95
C PHE A 16 1.32 -4.48 2.30
N VAL A 17 1.36 -4.54 0.98
CA VAL A 17 2.55 -4.21 0.19
C VAL A 17 2.12 -3.20 -0.86
N LEU A 18 2.71 -2.01 -0.80
CA LEU A 18 2.42 -0.91 -1.72
C LEU A 18 3.69 -0.53 -2.48
N THR A 19 3.53 -0.05 -3.70
CA THR A 19 4.64 0.55 -4.46
C THR A 19 4.76 2.04 -4.12
N GLU A 20 5.96 2.59 -4.19
CA GLU A 20 6.14 4.05 -4.08
C GLU A 20 5.36 4.80 -5.16
N ALA A 21 5.18 4.22 -6.36
CA ALA A 21 4.31 4.78 -7.39
C ALA A 21 2.88 5.06 -6.89
N ALA A 22 2.30 4.12 -6.14
CA ALA A 22 0.96 4.29 -5.59
C ALA A 22 0.88 5.47 -4.60
N LEU A 23 1.95 5.75 -3.86
CA LEU A 23 2.05 6.89 -2.95
C LEU A 23 2.21 8.22 -3.68
N ARG A 24 2.68 8.19 -4.94
CA ARG A 24 2.96 9.38 -5.75
C ARG A 24 1.85 9.72 -6.75
N TYR A 25 0.87 8.85 -6.94
CA TYR A 25 -0.27 9.16 -7.82
C TYR A 25 -1.06 10.36 -7.28
N ARG A 26 -1.19 11.39 -8.11
CA ARG A 26 -1.93 12.63 -7.80
C ARG A 26 -3.43 12.45 -8.07
N LEU A 27 -4.06 11.52 -7.36
CA LEU A 27 -5.48 11.20 -7.51
C LEU A 27 -6.41 12.23 -6.83
N CYS A 28 -5.84 13.11 -6.00
CA CYS A 28 -6.56 14.15 -5.28
C CYS A 28 -5.64 15.37 -5.06
N PRO A 29 -6.19 16.52 -4.62
CA PRO A 29 -5.38 17.69 -4.26
C PRO A 29 -4.26 17.36 -3.23
N PRO A 30 -3.10 18.04 -3.29
CA PRO A 30 -1.95 17.74 -2.44
C PRO A 30 -2.28 17.71 -0.94
N GLU A 31 -3.10 18.64 -0.46
CA GLU A 31 -3.53 18.72 0.94
C GLU A 31 -4.34 17.49 1.39
N ILE A 32 -5.11 16.88 0.48
CA ILE A 32 -5.83 15.64 0.75
C ILE A 32 -4.85 14.46 0.72
N MET A 33 -3.90 14.46 -0.22
CA MET A 33 -2.91 13.39 -0.36
C MET A 33 -2.00 13.29 0.86
N LEU A 34 -1.53 14.44 1.38
CA LEU A 34 -0.74 14.52 2.61
C LEU A 34 -1.47 13.85 3.77
N GLY A 35 -2.76 14.16 3.96
CA GLY A 35 -3.59 13.51 4.99
C GLY A 35 -3.76 11.99 4.79
N GLN A 36 -3.72 11.48 3.55
CA GLN A 36 -3.73 10.02 3.30
C GLN A 36 -2.39 9.37 3.67
N LEU A 37 -1.26 10.03 3.37
CA LEU A 37 0.07 9.53 3.69
C LEU A 37 0.32 9.55 5.21
N ASP A 38 -0.12 10.58 5.92
CA ASP A 38 -0.07 10.63 7.38
C ASP A 38 -0.88 9.51 8.05
N ARG A 39 -2.06 9.20 7.50
CA ARG A 39 -2.85 8.05 7.95
C ARG A 39 -2.13 6.73 7.68
N LEU A 40 -1.45 6.60 6.54
CA LEU A 40 -0.68 5.40 6.21
C LEU A 40 0.48 5.21 7.21
N VAL A 41 1.18 6.28 7.59
CA VAL A 41 2.20 6.25 8.66
C VAL A 41 1.57 5.81 9.98
N SER A 42 0.42 6.36 10.34
CA SER A 42 -0.30 6.02 11.58
C SER A 42 -0.72 4.55 11.61
N PHE A 43 -1.27 4.02 10.51
CA PHE A 43 -1.66 2.61 10.40
C PHE A 43 -0.47 1.66 10.45
N SER A 44 0.71 2.08 9.97
CA SER A 44 1.93 1.28 10.06
C SER A 44 2.40 1.03 11.51
N ALA A 45 1.86 1.77 12.48
CA ALA A 45 2.14 1.59 13.91
C ALA A 45 1.17 0.64 14.62
N LEU A 46 0.08 0.20 13.96
CA LEU A 46 -0.87 -0.74 14.56
C LEU A 46 -0.24 -2.14 14.68
N PRO A 47 -0.40 -2.83 15.82
CA PRO A 47 0.27 -4.12 16.07
C PRO A 47 -0.21 -5.26 15.16
N ASN A 48 -1.40 -5.11 14.56
CA ASN A 48 -1.99 -6.07 13.64
C ASN A 48 -1.79 -5.69 12.16
N VAL A 49 -1.02 -4.65 11.87
CA VAL A 49 -0.72 -4.17 10.51
C VAL A 49 0.76 -4.33 10.20
N LYS A 50 1.06 -5.05 9.13
CA LYS A 50 2.38 -5.13 8.51
C LYS A 50 2.35 -4.38 7.20
N LEU A 51 2.95 -3.20 7.15
CA LEU A 51 3.02 -2.37 5.94
C LEU A 51 4.43 -2.44 5.32
N GLY A 52 4.48 -2.95 4.08
CA GLY A 52 5.65 -2.95 3.23
C GLY A 52 5.53 -1.93 2.10
N ILE A 53 6.62 -1.20 1.82
CA ILE A 53 6.71 -0.26 0.69
C ILE A 53 7.85 -0.70 -0.23
N ILE A 54 7.58 -0.85 -1.53
CA ILE A 54 8.59 -1.11 -2.55
C ILE A 54 9.00 0.23 -3.18
N GLY A 55 10.20 0.71 -2.82
CA GLY A 55 10.76 1.96 -3.33
C GLY A 55 11.24 1.85 -4.78
N PHE A 56 11.38 2.98 -5.49
CA PHE A 56 11.78 2.98 -6.90
C PHE A 56 13.15 2.37 -7.19
N GLU A 57 14.09 2.44 -6.25
CA GLU A 57 15.42 1.83 -6.39
C GLU A 57 15.42 0.31 -6.15
N THR A 58 14.26 -0.28 -5.84
CA THR A 58 14.15 -1.71 -5.56
C THR A 58 13.98 -2.50 -6.85
N ALA A 59 14.85 -3.48 -7.09
CA ALA A 59 14.68 -4.42 -8.19
C ALA A 59 13.45 -5.32 -7.97
N TYR A 60 12.48 -5.25 -8.87
CA TYR A 60 11.30 -6.10 -8.81
C TYR A 60 11.61 -7.52 -9.27
N VAL A 61 11.10 -8.49 -8.52
CA VAL A 61 11.10 -9.91 -8.90
C VAL A 61 9.88 -10.29 -9.74
N VAL A 62 8.79 -9.53 -9.62
CA VAL A 62 7.54 -9.67 -10.39
C VAL A 62 7.01 -8.27 -10.65
N ALA A 63 6.53 -7.99 -11.87
CA ALA A 63 5.95 -6.69 -12.19
C ALA A 63 4.61 -6.47 -11.44
N PRO A 64 4.38 -5.31 -10.79
CA PRO A 64 3.13 -5.00 -10.11
C PRO A 64 2.06 -4.59 -11.13
N ALA A 65 1.48 -5.57 -11.83
CA ALA A 65 0.54 -5.35 -12.94
C ALA A 65 -0.81 -4.75 -12.49
N HIS A 66 -1.33 -5.18 -11.34
CA HIS A 66 -2.60 -4.72 -10.77
C HIS A 66 -2.64 -4.95 -9.25
N GLY A 67 -3.54 -4.25 -8.57
CA GLY A 67 -3.82 -4.48 -7.16
C GLY A 67 -4.72 -5.69 -6.96
N PHE A 68 -4.51 -6.42 -5.88
CA PHE A 68 -5.36 -7.55 -5.49
C PHE A 68 -5.37 -7.72 -3.96
N TRP A 69 -6.38 -8.43 -3.47
CA TRP A 69 -6.54 -8.80 -2.06
C TRP A 69 -6.51 -10.31 -1.91
N LEU A 70 -5.71 -10.79 -0.97
CA LEU A 70 -5.80 -12.16 -0.45
C LEU A 70 -6.59 -12.11 0.85
N LEU A 71 -7.75 -12.78 0.88
CA LEU A 71 -8.56 -12.90 2.08
C LEU A 71 -8.35 -14.30 2.64
N ASP A 72 -7.83 -14.32 3.87
CA ASP A 72 -7.41 -15.54 4.55
C ASP A 72 -6.51 -16.37 3.62
N ASN A 73 -6.96 -17.52 3.11
CA ASN A 73 -6.22 -18.33 2.14
C ASN A 73 -7.15 -18.99 1.10
N ASP A 74 -8.37 -18.50 0.94
CA ASP A 74 -9.40 -19.14 0.11
C ASP A 74 -9.97 -18.25 -0.99
N ARG A 75 -9.64 -16.96 -0.99
CA ARG A 75 -10.15 -16.01 -1.96
C ARG A 75 -9.14 -14.93 -2.35
N VAL A 76 -9.00 -14.72 -3.65
CA VAL A 76 -8.37 -13.54 -4.25
C VAL A 76 -9.46 -12.62 -4.80
N MET A 77 -9.35 -11.33 -4.54
CA MET A 77 -10.21 -10.30 -5.14
C MET A 77 -9.38 -9.33 -5.96
N VAL A 78 -9.80 -9.07 -7.20
CA VAL A 78 -9.23 -8.05 -8.08
C VAL A 78 -10.34 -7.09 -8.50
N GLU A 79 -10.24 -5.83 -8.06
CA GLU A 79 -11.15 -4.77 -8.49
C GLU A 79 -10.64 -4.20 -9.83
N THR A 80 -11.47 -4.22 -10.87
CA THR A 80 -11.18 -3.60 -12.18
C THR A 80 -12.16 -2.45 -12.44
N PHE A 81 -11.99 -1.71 -13.55
CA PHE A 81 -12.86 -0.57 -13.86
C PHE A 81 -14.34 -0.91 -13.99
N SER A 82 -14.68 -2.10 -14.52
CA SER A 82 -16.06 -2.49 -14.81
C SER A 82 -16.58 -3.62 -13.93
N ALA A 83 -15.69 -4.46 -13.40
CA ALA A 83 -16.07 -5.67 -12.69
C ALA A 83 -15.05 -6.05 -11.60
N GLU A 84 -15.50 -6.88 -10.67
CA GLU A 84 -14.65 -7.51 -9.66
C GLU A 84 -14.45 -8.98 -10.02
N LEU A 85 -13.19 -9.42 -10.05
CA LEU A 85 -12.85 -10.84 -10.19
C LEU A 85 -12.69 -11.45 -8.79
N ASN A 86 -13.44 -12.52 -8.53
CA ASN A 86 -13.35 -13.32 -7.31
C ASN A 86 -12.82 -14.70 -7.67
N LEU A 87 -11.56 -14.97 -7.32
CA LEU A 87 -10.87 -16.21 -7.65
C LEU A 87 -10.77 -17.09 -6.39
N ALA A 88 -11.11 -18.37 -6.54
CA ALA A 88 -11.07 -19.35 -5.46
C ALA A 88 -10.48 -20.70 -5.91
N GLN A 89 -10.02 -20.82 -7.17
CA GLN A 89 -9.43 -22.07 -7.62
C GLN A 89 -8.05 -22.24 -6.97
N PRO A 90 -7.70 -23.44 -6.47
CA PRO A 90 -6.44 -23.66 -5.74
C PRO A 90 -5.18 -23.20 -6.48
N GLN A 91 -5.15 -23.34 -7.81
CA GLN A 91 -4.01 -22.93 -8.64
C GLN A 91 -3.88 -21.40 -8.72
N GLU A 92 -5.01 -20.68 -8.79
CA GLU A 92 -5.04 -19.21 -8.79
C GLU A 92 -4.63 -18.67 -7.41
N LEU A 93 -5.14 -19.27 -6.33
CA LEU A 93 -4.76 -18.94 -4.97
C LEU A 93 -3.25 -19.10 -4.75
N ALA A 94 -2.68 -20.23 -5.19
CA ALA A 94 -1.25 -20.49 -5.10
C ALA A 94 -0.42 -19.47 -5.90
N LEU A 95 -0.87 -19.12 -7.11
CA LEU A 95 -0.20 -18.13 -7.95
C LEU A 95 -0.17 -16.76 -7.28
N TYR A 96 -1.33 -16.24 -6.84
CA TYR A 96 -1.42 -14.92 -6.24
C TYR A 96 -0.72 -14.85 -4.87
N SER A 97 -0.76 -15.92 -4.06
CA SER A 97 0.04 -16.02 -2.84
C SER A 97 1.53 -15.93 -3.15
N GLY A 98 2.02 -16.67 -4.15
CA GLY A 98 3.43 -16.63 -4.55
C GLY A 98 3.88 -15.26 -5.09
N ILE A 99 3.01 -14.58 -5.84
CA ILE A 99 3.25 -13.20 -6.30
C ILE A 99 3.33 -12.25 -5.09
N PHE A 100 2.38 -12.35 -4.15
CA PHE A 100 2.37 -11.54 -2.95
C PHE A 100 3.64 -11.75 -2.12
N ASP A 101 4.04 -13.01 -1.89
CA ASP A 101 5.26 -13.34 -1.14
C ASP A 101 6.52 -12.79 -1.82
N SER A 102 6.57 -12.87 -3.14
CA SER A 102 7.69 -12.32 -3.93
C SER A 102 7.81 -10.80 -3.79
N LEU A 103 6.68 -10.08 -3.89
CA LEU A 103 6.63 -8.63 -3.68
C LEU A 103 6.93 -8.26 -2.22
N ALA A 104 6.40 -9.03 -1.27
CA ALA A 104 6.60 -8.82 0.15
C ALA A 104 8.06 -9.03 0.57
N ALA A 105 8.80 -9.93 -0.10
CA ALA A 105 10.20 -10.20 0.17
C ALA A 105 11.13 -9.03 -0.18
N VAL A 106 10.78 -8.24 -1.20
CA VAL A 106 11.57 -7.07 -1.63
C VAL A 106 11.10 -5.75 -1.02
N ALA A 107 9.96 -5.75 -0.33
CA ALA A 107 9.43 -4.55 0.31
C ALA A 107 10.24 -4.12 1.53
N SER A 108 10.40 -2.81 1.70
CA SER A 108 10.91 -2.21 2.93
C SER A 108 9.82 -2.15 3.99
N TYR A 109 10.16 -2.42 5.25
CA TYR A 109 9.22 -2.42 6.38
C TYR A 109 9.67 -1.48 7.52
N GLY A 110 8.75 -1.18 8.43
CA GLY A 110 9.04 -0.47 9.68
C GLY A 110 9.61 0.93 9.46
N ARG A 111 10.82 1.19 9.96
CA ARG A 111 11.47 2.52 9.78
C ARG A 111 11.77 2.82 8.30
N SER A 112 12.23 1.84 7.52
CA SER A 112 12.56 2.06 6.11
C SER A 112 11.32 2.38 5.27
N ALA A 113 10.20 1.69 5.53
CA ALA A 113 8.91 2.02 4.91
C ALA A 113 8.47 3.46 5.21
N ARG A 114 8.53 3.86 6.48
CA ARG A 114 8.17 5.21 6.92
C ARG A 114 9.09 6.28 6.32
N ALA A 115 10.37 5.99 6.14
CA ALA A 115 11.29 6.91 5.48
C ALA A 115 10.92 7.16 4.01
N ILE A 116 10.44 6.14 3.29
CA ILE A 116 9.93 6.32 1.92
C ILE A 116 8.66 7.17 1.92
N ILE A 117 7.71 6.88 2.80
CA ILE A 117 6.45 7.65 2.90
C ILE A 117 6.73 9.12 3.24
N ASN A 118 7.60 9.39 4.22
CA ASN A 118 7.96 10.75 4.62
C ASN A 118 8.66 11.50 3.49
N ARG A 119 9.52 10.86 2.71
CA ARG A 119 10.12 11.49 1.53
C ARG A 119 9.05 11.92 0.51
N VAL A 120 8.03 11.09 0.30
CA VAL A 120 6.91 11.44 -0.59
C VAL A 120 6.09 12.61 -0.02
N ILE A 121 5.92 12.69 1.30
CA ILE A 121 5.29 13.83 1.99
C ILE A 121 6.10 15.11 1.77
N ASP A 122 7.42 15.05 1.96
CA ASP A 122 8.32 16.18 1.76
C ASP A 122 8.24 16.68 0.31
N ASP A 123 8.28 15.76 -0.67
CA ASP A 123 8.17 16.07 -2.10
C ASP A 123 6.80 16.68 -2.50
N LEU A 124 5.73 16.40 -1.73
CA LEU A 124 4.37 16.89 -1.99
C LEU A 124 4.07 18.21 -1.28
N THR A 125 4.84 18.56 -0.26
CA THR A 125 4.66 19.80 0.48
C THR A 125 5.19 20.93 -0.40
N PRO A 126 4.34 21.88 -0.85
CA PRO A 126 4.83 22.99 -1.64
C PRO A 126 5.84 23.80 -0.80
N GLU A 127 6.96 24.18 -1.40
CA GLU A 127 7.81 25.22 -0.84
C GLU A 127 6.92 26.44 -0.56
N ALA A 128 6.96 26.97 0.67
CA ALA A 128 6.28 28.21 0.97
C ALA A 128 6.72 29.24 -0.08
N PRO A 129 5.82 30.07 -0.64
CA PRO A 129 6.27 31.15 -1.50
C PRO A 129 7.31 31.93 -0.70
N GLU A 130 8.54 32.02 -1.22
CA GLU A 130 9.50 32.99 -0.72
C GLU A 130 8.76 34.32 -0.73
N ASP A 131 8.56 34.90 0.45
CA ASP A 131 8.00 36.25 0.58
C ASP A 131 8.91 37.17 -0.24
N SER A 132 8.48 37.49 -1.46
CA SER A 132 9.14 38.46 -2.30
C SER A 132 8.93 39.84 -1.65
N ASP A 133 9.98 40.32 -0.98
CA ASP A 133 10.13 41.72 -0.52
C ASP A 133 9.87 42.74 -1.64
#